data_AF-A0A2V8B6K2-F1
#
_entry.id   AF-A0A2V8B6K2-F1
#
_cell.length_a   1.000
_cell.length_b   1.000
_cell.length_c   1.000
_cell.angle_alpha   90.00
_cell.angle_beta   90.00
_cell.angle_gamma   90.00
#
_symmetry.space_group_name_H-M   'P 1'
#
loop_
_entity.id
_entity.type
_entity.pdbx_description
1 polymer ?
#
loop_
_entity_poly.entity_id
_entity_poly.type
_entity_poly.pdbx_seq_one_letter_code
_entity_poly.pdbx_strand_id
1 'polypeptide(L)'
;PSIFIVGDRKQSIYGFRDADVALVDEAARFVEALRPGGRPRRAIAVSFRSAPGILAFINDLFTTIGSDANGQLRKDAFRYAEQDRRCIPADCVAPPSNIPDILGRRALSSGRLAALGATPDFHHGLLGLIAADTVRSTADLVANEVTRLLSGAKVHDRATGVVRAAQPADVAILFRSRDSHREFEDALDRAGIPTYVYKGLGFFEADEIQDAVAVLRYLADPLSPLRAATLLRSRLVRLSDGAIASLAPDLAQAILAPEPPAALETLETEDRSIL
;
A
#
# COMPACT_ATOMS: atom_id res chain seq x y z
N PRO A 1 17.69 -2.57 -37.02
CA PRO A 1 17.18 -2.63 -35.63
C PRO A 1 15.65 -2.53 -35.60
N SER A 2 14.97 -3.41 -34.86
CA SER A 2 13.53 -3.33 -34.58
C SER A 2 13.30 -2.67 -33.22
N ILE A 3 12.50 -1.61 -33.19
CA ILE A 3 12.12 -0.90 -31.95
C ILE A 3 10.66 -1.26 -31.63
N PHE A 4 10.39 -1.66 -30.39
CA PHE A 4 9.05 -1.94 -29.89
C PHE A 4 8.87 -1.27 -28.52
N ILE A 5 7.84 -0.43 -28.39
CA ILE A 5 7.60 0.40 -27.20
C ILE A 5 6.22 0.04 -26.65
N VAL A 6 6.16 -0.22 -25.34
CA VAL A 6 4.91 -0.48 -24.62
C VAL A 6 4.83 0.45 -23.43
N GLY A 7 3.68 1.09 -23.25
CA GLY A 7 3.44 1.98 -22.12
C GLY A 7 1.98 2.42 -22.04
N ASP A 8 1.61 3.04 -20.92
CA ASP A 8 0.31 3.65 -20.72
C ASP A 8 0.51 5.05 -20.14
N ARG A 9 0.24 6.08 -20.94
CA ARG A 9 0.35 7.49 -20.52
C ARG A 9 -0.48 7.80 -19.28
N LYS A 10 -1.59 7.07 -19.05
CA LYS A 10 -2.46 7.23 -17.88
C LYS A 10 -1.81 6.80 -16.58
N GLN A 11 -0.76 5.98 -16.66
CA GLN A 11 -0.06 5.42 -15.50
C GLN A 11 1.29 6.13 -15.27
N SER A 12 1.53 7.28 -15.92
CA SER A 12 2.71 8.10 -15.65
C SER A 12 2.56 8.81 -14.31
N ILE A 13 3.21 8.26 -13.27
CA ILE A 13 3.15 8.76 -11.88
C ILE A 13 4.53 9.18 -11.34
N TYR A 14 5.58 9.12 -12.15
CA TYR A 14 6.98 9.35 -11.74
C TYR A 14 7.51 10.74 -12.15
N GLY A 15 6.64 11.75 -12.26
CA GLY A 15 7.05 13.12 -12.62
C GLY A 15 8.11 13.71 -11.68
N PHE A 16 8.13 13.30 -10.41
CA PHE A 16 9.17 13.69 -9.43
C PHE A 16 10.57 13.12 -9.73
N ARG A 17 10.69 12.23 -10.71
CA ARG A 17 11.95 11.69 -11.23
C ARG A 17 12.19 12.13 -12.68
N ASP A 18 11.64 13.29 -13.04
CA ASP A 18 11.75 13.88 -14.38
C ASP A 18 11.18 13.01 -15.51
N ALA A 19 10.20 12.13 -15.18
CA ALA A 19 9.49 11.37 -16.20
C ALA A 19 8.56 12.29 -17.02
N ASP A 20 8.87 12.45 -18.30
CA ASP A 20 8.02 13.21 -19.24
C ASP A 20 7.10 12.28 -20.03
N VAL A 21 5.78 12.40 -19.81
CA VAL A 21 4.77 11.61 -20.51
C VAL A 21 4.63 11.99 -21.99
N ALA A 22 5.03 13.22 -22.38
CA ALA A 22 4.97 13.68 -23.77
C ALA A 22 5.87 12.86 -24.70
N LEU A 23 6.97 12.29 -24.17
CA LEU A 23 7.89 11.42 -24.90
C LEU A 23 7.19 10.19 -25.50
N VAL A 24 6.11 9.69 -24.89
CA VAL A 24 5.35 8.54 -25.43
C VAL A 24 4.68 8.90 -26.76
N ASP A 25 4.09 10.09 -26.86
CA ASP A 25 3.44 10.56 -28.08
C ASP A 25 4.46 11.02 -29.14
N GLU A 26 5.63 11.53 -28.73
CA GLU A 26 6.75 11.79 -29.63
C GLU A 26 7.32 10.49 -30.22
N ALA A 27 7.60 9.49 -29.38
CA ALA A 27 8.08 8.19 -29.82
C ALA A 27 7.06 7.49 -30.75
N ALA A 28 5.76 7.62 -30.47
CA ALA A 28 4.71 7.11 -31.35
C ALA A 28 4.78 7.78 -32.75
N ARG A 29 4.87 9.11 -32.81
CA ARG A 29 5.02 9.86 -34.07
C ARG A 29 6.29 9.48 -34.83
N PHE A 30 7.40 9.31 -34.12
CA PHE A 30 8.67 8.87 -34.72
C PHE A 30 8.55 7.49 -35.37
N VAL A 31 7.97 6.51 -34.66
CA VAL A 31 7.75 5.16 -35.20
C VAL A 31 6.76 5.15 -36.37
N GLU A 32 5.73 6.00 -36.33
CA GLU A 32 4.79 6.22 -37.44
C GLU A 32 5.49 6.76 -38.69
N ALA A 33 6.38 7.74 -38.54
CA ALA A 33 7.15 8.30 -39.66
C ALA A 33 8.09 7.27 -40.31
N LEU A 34 8.63 6.32 -39.54
CA LEU A 34 9.48 5.24 -40.06
C LEU A 34 8.71 4.18 -40.87
N ARG A 35 7.37 4.14 -40.77
CA ARG A 35 6.52 3.15 -41.46
C ARG A 35 5.35 3.80 -42.21
N PRO A 36 5.62 4.57 -43.28
CA PRO A 36 4.57 5.18 -44.09
C PRO A 36 3.64 4.10 -44.68
N GLY A 37 2.32 4.30 -44.54
CA GLY A 37 1.28 3.35 -44.95
C GLY A 37 0.92 2.27 -43.93
N GLY A 38 1.70 2.15 -42.85
CA GLY A 38 1.39 1.27 -41.72
C GLY A 38 0.54 1.96 -40.66
N ARG A 39 -0.11 1.17 -39.80
CA ARG A 39 -0.60 1.63 -38.50
C ARG A 39 0.30 1.00 -37.43
N PRO A 40 1.41 1.61 -36.99
CA PRO A 40 2.28 0.98 -36.00
C PRO A 40 1.78 1.16 -34.56
N ARG A 41 1.00 2.21 -34.27
CA ARG A 41 0.36 2.38 -32.96
C ARG A 41 -0.78 1.38 -32.77
N ARG A 42 -0.80 0.71 -31.61
CA ARG A 42 -1.86 -0.22 -31.18
C ARG A 42 -2.27 0.12 -29.76
N ALA A 43 -3.58 0.08 -29.49
CA ALA A 43 -4.13 0.27 -28.16
C ALA A 43 -4.76 -1.05 -27.67
N ILE A 44 -4.52 -1.40 -26.41
CA ILE A 44 -5.17 -2.53 -25.74
C ILE A 44 -6.30 -1.96 -24.88
N ALA A 45 -7.51 -1.94 -25.43
CA ALA A 45 -8.67 -1.34 -24.79
C ALA A 45 -9.42 -2.31 -23.84
N VAL A 46 -9.27 -3.62 -24.04
CA VAL A 46 -9.90 -4.67 -23.22
C VAL A 46 -9.06 -4.94 -21.96
N SER A 47 -9.69 -4.90 -20.79
CA SER A 47 -9.07 -5.31 -19.52
C SER A 47 -9.39 -6.77 -19.22
N PHE A 48 -8.35 -7.56 -18.89
CA PHE A 48 -8.51 -8.94 -18.38
C PHE A 48 -8.44 -9.02 -16.86
N ARG A 49 -8.24 -7.88 -16.19
CA ARG A 49 -7.90 -7.81 -14.77
C ARG A 49 -9.01 -7.22 -13.89
N SER A 50 -10.01 -6.56 -14.49
CA SER A 50 -11.01 -5.79 -13.74
C SER A 50 -12.43 -6.20 -14.13
N ALA A 51 -13.34 -6.15 -13.16
CA ALA A 51 -14.76 -6.37 -13.40
C ALA A 51 -15.38 -5.22 -14.23
N PRO A 52 -16.42 -5.49 -15.05
CA PRO A 52 -17.08 -4.46 -15.86
C PRO A 52 -17.51 -3.21 -15.08
N GLY A 53 -18.03 -3.38 -13.86
CA GLY A 53 -18.44 -2.25 -13.00
C GLY A 53 -17.29 -1.30 -12.63
N ILE A 54 -16.10 -1.83 -12.37
CA ILE A 54 -14.90 -1.01 -12.10
C ILE A 54 -14.49 -0.24 -13.36
N LEU A 55 -14.58 -0.87 -14.53
CA LEU A 55 -14.26 -0.22 -15.81
C LEU A 55 -15.24 0.90 -16.13
N ALA A 56 -16.55 0.69 -15.86
CA ALA A 56 -17.58 1.71 -15.99
C ALA A 56 -17.29 2.92 -15.09
N PHE A 57 -17.07 2.67 -13.79
CA PHE A 57 -16.73 3.71 -12.84
C PHE A 57 -15.49 4.52 -13.26
N ILE A 58 -14.41 3.85 -13.67
CA ILE A 58 -13.18 4.54 -14.14
C ILE A 58 -13.49 5.40 -15.36
N ASN A 59 -14.24 4.87 -16.34
CA ASN A 59 -14.60 5.62 -17.53
C ASN A 59 -15.40 6.89 -17.18
N ASP A 60 -16.34 6.81 -16.25
CA ASP A 60 -17.18 7.94 -15.85
C ASP A 60 -16.42 8.98 -15.02
N LEU A 61 -15.60 8.49 -14.07
CA LEU A 61 -14.76 9.34 -13.22
C LEU A 61 -13.79 10.17 -14.06
N PHE A 62 -13.04 9.52 -14.96
CA PHE A 62 -12.01 10.22 -15.74
C PHE A 62 -12.57 11.08 -16.88
N THR A 63 -13.80 10.82 -17.33
CA THR A 63 -14.54 11.76 -18.20
C THR A 63 -14.87 13.05 -17.44
N THR A 64 -15.21 12.95 -16.15
CA THR A 64 -15.61 14.11 -15.34
C THR A 64 -14.40 14.89 -14.79
N ILE A 65 -13.36 14.21 -14.30
CA ILE A 65 -12.23 14.83 -13.58
C ILE A 65 -11.37 15.77 -14.45
N GLY A 66 -11.47 15.64 -15.78
CA GLY A 66 -10.79 16.52 -16.74
C GLY A 66 -11.44 17.91 -16.86
N SER A 67 -12.64 18.08 -16.32
CA SER A 67 -13.39 19.32 -16.31
C SER A 67 -13.31 20.02 -14.95
N ASP A 68 -13.34 21.35 -14.94
CA ASP A 68 -13.47 22.16 -13.74
C ASP A 68 -14.92 22.17 -13.21
N ALA A 69 -15.16 22.89 -12.12
CA ALA A 69 -16.48 23.00 -11.49
C ALA A 69 -17.58 23.57 -12.42
N ASN A 70 -17.19 24.22 -13.52
CA ASN A 70 -18.09 24.78 -14.53
C ASN A 70 -18.19 23.90 -15.79
N GLY A 71 -17.60 22.69 -15.76
CA GLY A 71 -17.57 21.78 -16.90
C GLY A 71 -16.54 22.16 -17.98
N GLN A 72 -15.66 23.15 -17.74
CA GLN A 72 -14.64 23.56 -18.69
C GLN A 72 -13.38 22.72 -18.53
N LEU A 73 -12.75 22.36 -19.66
CA LEU A 73 -11.52 21.58 -19.65
C LEU A 73 -10.38 22.37 -18.98
N ARG A 74 -9.77 21.77 -17.96
CA ARG A 74 -8.55 22.29 -17.33
C ARG A 74 -7.38 22.27 -18.32
N LYS A 75 -6.63 23.38 -18.39
CA LYS A 75 -5.50 23.55 -19.33
C LYS A 75 -4.32 22.61 -19.05
N ASP A 76 -4.13 22.26 -17.78
CA ASP A 76 -3.04 21.46 -17.24
C ASP A 76 -3.42 19.98 -17.00
N ALA A 77 -4.68 19.62 -17.23
CA ALA A 77 -5.17 18.29 -16.90
C ALA A 77 -4.84 17.25 -17.98
N PHE A 78 -4.52 16.05 -17.52
CA PHE A 78 -4.51 14.87 -18.36
C PHE A 78 -5.87 14.73 -19.08
N ARG A 79 -5.84 14.60 -20.41
CA ARG A 79 -7.06 14.44 -21.22
C ARG A 79 -7.38 12.96 -21.41
N TYR A 80 -8.46 12.51 -20.78
CA TYR A 80 -9.04 11.19 -21.02
C TYR A 80 -9.89 11.23 -22.30
N ALA A 81 -9.33 10.73 -23.40
CA ALA A 81 -9.97 10.75 -24.71
C ALA A 81 -10.72 9.43 -25.00
N GLU A 82 -11.48 9.37 -26.09
CA GLU A 82 -12.22 8.16 -26.48
C GLU A 82 -11.31 6.93 -26.60
N GLN A 83 -10.11 7.11 -27.14
CA GLN A 83 -9.08 6.06 -27.24
C GLN A 83 -8.55 5.56 -25.88
N ASP A 84 -8.80 6.29 -24.79
CA ASP A 84 -8.41 5.89 -23.45
C ASP A 84 -9.45 5.06 -22.73
N ARG A 85 -10.71 5.15 -23.18
CA ARG A 85 -11.83 4.43 -22.58
C ARG A 85 -11.54 2.94 -22.60
N ARG A 86 -11.82 2.29 -21.47
CA ARG A 86 -11.74 0.83 -21.40
C ARG A 86 -13.00 0.26 -22.03
N CYS A 87 -12.83 -0.73 -22.90
CA CYS A 87 -13.96 -1.46 -23.44
C CYS A 87 -14.68 -2.14 -22.28
N ILE A 88 -15.99 -1.95 -22.21
CA ILE A 88 -16.91 -2.69 -21.35
C ILE A 88 -17.70 -3.58 -22.29
N PRO A 89 -17.23 -4.81 -22.56
CA PRO A 89 -17.94 -5.64 -23.52
C PRO A 89 -19.30 -6.03 -22.97
N ALA A 90 -20.36 -5.87 -23.77
CA ALA A 90 -21.64 -6.50 -23.49
C ALA A 90 -21.53 -8.04 -23.58
N ASP A 91 -20.58 -8.58 -24.38
CA ASP A 91 -20.40 -10.04 -24.57
C ASP A 91 -18.97 -10.49 -25.01
N CYS A 92 -17.94 -9.63 -25.04
CA CYS A 92 -16.63 -10.03 -25.58
C CYS A 92 -15.69 -10.66 -24.55
N VAL A 93 -15.58 -11.98 -24.65
CA VAL A 93 -14.38 -12.77 -24.31
C VAL A 93 -13.16 -12.17 -25.00
N ALA A 94 -12.03 -12.12 -24.28
CA ALA A 94 -10.71 -11.95 -24.87
C ALA A 94 -10.54 -12.90 -26.07
N PRO A 95 -10.13 -12.47 -27.27
CA PRO A 95 -9.65 -13.46 -28.24
C PRO A 95 -8.59 -14.34 -27.56
N PRO A 96 -8.51 -15.64 -27.91
CA PRO A 96 -7.54 -16.56 -27.30
C PRO A 96 -6.15 -15.93 -27.34
N SER A 97 -5.47 -15.93 -26.19
CA SER A 97 -4.06 -15.56 -26.17
C SER A 97 -3.29 -16.56 -27.04
N ASN A 98 -2.50 -16.10 -28.00
CA ASN A 98 -1.58 -16.95 -28.77
C ASN A 98 -0.38 -17.45 -27.93
N ILE A 99 -0.39 -17.19 -26.62
CA ILE A 99 0.60 -17.69 -25.67
C ILE A 99 0.01 -18.96 -25.04
N PRO A 100 0.62 -20.15 -25.25
CA PRO A 100 0.24 -21.36 -24.53
C PRO A 100 0.27 -21.09 -23.01
N ASP A 101 -0.72 -21.59 -22.27
CA ASP A 101 -0.96 -21.42 -20.80
C ASP A 101 -1.83 -20.26 -20.31
N ILE A 102 -2.37 -19.38 -21.16
CA ILE A 102 -3.47 -18.49 -20.74
C ILE A 102 -4.82 -19.19 -21.02
N LEU A 103 -5.42 -19.76 -19.97
CA LEU A 103 -6.75 -20.37 -20.01
C LEU A 103 -7.78 -19.41 -20.63
N GLY A 104 -8.38 -19.84 -21.75
CA GLY A 104 -9.44 -19.11 -22.44
C GLY A 104 -10.67 -18.95 -21.55
N ARG A 105 -11.24 -17.74 -21.52
CA ARG A 105 -12.50 -17.48 -20.81
C ARG A 105 -13.69 -17.80 -21.71
N ARG A 106 -14.76 -18.40 -21.16
CA ARG A 106 -16.08 -18.46 -21.80
C ARG A 106 -16.92 -17.24 -21.41
N ALA A 107 -17.72 -16.73 -22.35
CA ALA A 107 -18.63 -15.61 -22.14
C ALA A 107 -19.80 -16.02 -21.22
N LEU A 108 -20.27 -15.09 -20.39
CA LEU A 108 -21.64 -15.13 -19.86
C LEU A 108 -22.49 -14.30 -20.83
N SER A 109 -23.55 -14.89 -21.37
CA SER A 109 -24.47 -14.23 -22.31
C SER A 109 -25.12 -12.98 -21.70
N SER A 110 -25.44 -11.98 -22.53
CA SER A 110 -26.11 -10.72 -22.19
C SER A 110 -27.31 -10.87 -21.22
N GLY A 111 -28.07 -11.97 -21.29
CA GLY A 111 -29.16 -12.26 -20.33
C GLY A 111 -28.73 -12.48 -18.87
N ARG A 112 -27.47 -12.89 -18.60
CA ARG A 112 -26.91 -13.01 -17.25
C ARG A 112 -26.26 -11.72 -16.75
N LEU A 113 -25.88 -10.79 -17.63
CA LEU A 113 -25.43 -9.46 -17.22
C LEU A 113 -26.59 -8.62 -16.68
N ALA A 114 -27.80 -8.79 -17.23
CA ALA A 114 -29.03 -8.25 -16.65
C ALA A 114 -29.34 -8.88 -15.27
N ALA A 115 -29.10 -10.19 -15.10
CA ALA A 115 -29.21 -10.86 -13.80
C ALA A 115 -28.09 -10.48 -12.81
N LEU A 116 -27.01 -9.86 -13.27
CA LEU A 116 -25.90 -9.33 -12.47
C LEU A 116 -25.96 -7.79 -12.29
N GLY A 117 -27.14 -7.19 -12.56
CA GLY A 117 -27.45 -5.82 -12.14
C GLY A 117 -26.86 -4.70 -13.00
N ALA A 118 -26.57 -4.92 -14.28
CA ALA A 118 -26.18 -3.86 -15.21
C ALA A 118 -27.41 -3.12 -15.80
N THR A 119 -28.31 -2.66 -14.94
CA THR A 119 -29.36 -1.67 -15.25
C THR A 119 -28.91 -0.28 -14.77
N PRO A 120 -29.49 0.83 -15.27
CA PRO A 120 -29.23 2.19 -14.78
C PRO A 120 -29.38 2.31 -13.25
N ASP A 121 -30.19 1.43 -12.67
CA ASP A 121 -30.24 1.16 -11.24
C ASP A 121 -29.04 0.30 -10.82
N PHE A 122 -27.88 0.93 -10.63
CA PHE A 122 -26.69 0.33 -10.03
C PHE A 122 -26.97 -0.07 -8.56
N HIS A 123 -27.63 -1.21 -8.34
CA HIS A 123 -27.83 -1.81 -7.02
C HIS A 123 -26.89 -2.99 -6.76
N HIS A 124 -25.62 -2.88 -7.13
CA HIS A 124 -24.57 -3.77 -6.63
C HIS A 124 -23.47 -2.90 -6.05
N GLY A 125 -23.40 -2.82 -4.71
CA GLY A 125 -22.52 -1.97 -3.90
C GLY A 125 -21.02 -2.18 -4.11
N LEU A 126 -20.53 -1.89 -5.32
CA LEU A 126 -19.13 -1.96 -5.75
C LEU A 126 -18.36 -0.67 -5.43
N LEU A 127 -19.07 0.44 -5.19
CA LEU A 127 -18.48 1.72 -4.85
C LEU A 127 -19.26 2.38 -3.73
N GLY A 128 -18.56 2.71 -2.65
CA GLY A 128 -19.07 3.51 -1.53
C GLY A 128 -18.09 4.63 -1.21
N LEU A 129 -18.59 5.73 -0.66
CA LEU A 129 -17.78 6.79 -0.10
C LEU A 129 -17.83 6.69 1.42
N ILE A 130 -16.66 6.58 2.04
CA ILE A 130 -16.50 6.66 3.49
C ILE A 130 -15.76 7.96 3.78
N ALA A 131 -16.38 8.82 4.57
CA ALA A 131 -15.80 10.06 5.04
C ALA A 131 -16.20 10.28 6.49
N ALA A 132 -15.28 10.83 7.27
CA ALA A 132 -15.51 11.28 8.64
C ALA A 132 -14.67 12.52 8.92
N ASP A 133 -14.97 13.20 10.03
CA ASP A 133 -14.31 14.46 10.39
C ASP A 133 -12.84 14.30 10.77
N THR A 134 -12.41 13.07 11.13
CA THR A 134 -11.02 12.77 11.50
C THR A 134 -10.48 11.55 10.76
N VAL A 135 -9.15 11.48 10.67
CA VAL A 135 -8.44 10.31 10.10
C VAL A 135 -8.74 9.05 10.89
N ARG A 136 -8.69 9.13 12.22
CA ARG A 136 -9.00 8.00 13.11
C ARG A 136 -10.44 7.50 12.93
N SER A 137 -11.43 8.39 12.87
CA SER A 137 -12.81 8.00 12.60
C SER A 137 -12.99 7.39 11.21
N THR A 138 -12.28 7.91 10.21
CA THR A 138 -12.28 7.33 8.86
C THR A 138 -11.68 5.93 8.85
N ALA A 139 -10.56 5.74 9.55
CA ALA A 139 -9.90 4.44 9.71
C ALA A 139 -10.83 3.41 10.36
N ASP A 140 -11.56 3.80 11.41
CA ASP A 140 -12.53 2.94 12.09
C ASP A 140 -13.69 2.54 11.17
N LEU A 141 -14.22 3.48 10.38
CA LEU A 141 -15.25 3.17 9.38
C LEU A 141 -14.74 2.25 8.26
N VAL A 142 -13.50 2.45 7.82
CA VAL A 142 -12.87 1.56 6.83
C VAL A 142 -12.65 0.17 7.40
N ALA A 143 -12.19 0.03 8.64
CA ALA A 143 -12.04 -1.27 9.29
C ALA A 143 -13.38 -2.01 9.39
N ASN A 144 -14.47 -1.31 9.76
CA ASN A 144 -15.81 -1.88 9.77
C ASN A 144 -16.28 -2.35 8.38
N GLU A 145 -15.96 -1.59 7.33
CA GLU A 145 -16.28 -1.98 5.97
C GLU A 145 -15.48 -3.22 5.53
N VAL A 146 -14.21 -3.31 5.90
CA VAL A 146 -13.40 -4.51 5.65
C VAL A 146 -14.00 -5.72 6.38
N THR A 147 -14.38 -5.59 7.65
CA THR A 147 -15.06 -6.65 8.41
C THR A 147 -16.35 -7.11 7.72
N ARG A 148 -17.16 -6.15 7.24
CA ARG A 148 -18.39 -6.44 6.50
C ARG A 148 -18.10 -7.22 5.21
N LEU A 149 -17.08 -6.81 4.45
CA LEU A 149 -16.66 -7.50 3.23
C LEU A 149 -16.17 -8.92 3.52
N LEU A 150 -15.31 -9.11 4.52
CA LEU A 150 -14.79 -10.43 4.88
C LEU A 150 -15.90 -11.39 5.37
N SER A 151 -16.99 -10.86 5.92
CA SER A 151 -18.11 -11.66 6.42
C SER A 151 -19.03 -12.21 5.32
N GLY A 152 -19.04 -11.63 4.12
CA GLY A 152 -20.05 -11.98 3.10
C GLY A 152 -19.62 -11.89 1.64
N ALA A 153 -18.50 -11.25 1.32
CA ALA A 153 -18.02 -11.14 -0.04
C ALA A 153 -17.44 -12.47 -0.55
N LYS A 154 -17.60 -12.69 -1.85
CA LYS A 154 -17.04 -13.84 -2.56
C LYS A 154 -16.05 -13.35 -3.61
N VAL A 155 -14.92 -14.04 -3.71
CA VAL A 155 -13.83 -13.75 -4.65
C VAL A 155 -13.72 -14.92 -5.63
N HIS A 156 -13.66 -14.61 -6.91
CA HIS A 156 -13.35 -15.59 -7.95
C HIS A 156 -11.83 -15.72 -8.06
N ASP A 157 -11.29 -16.84 -7.60
CA ASP A 157 -9.86 -17.13 -7.68
C ASP A 157 -9.46 -17.41 -9.13
N ARG A 158 -8.51 -16.66 -9.67
CA ARG A 158 -8.08 -16.79 -11.07
C ARG A 158 -7.20 -18.02 -11.31
N ALA A 159 -6.45 -18.45 -10.30
CA ALA A 159 -5.57 -19.60 -10.42
C ALA A 159 -6.36 -20.91 -10.41
N THR A 160 -7.37 -20.99 -9.53
CA THR A 160 -8.18 -22.22 -9.38
C THR A 160 -9.49 -22.19 -10.17
N GLY A 161 -9.98 -21.01 -10.55
CA GLY A 161 -11.28 -20.84 -11.23
C GLY A 161 -12.49 -21.00 -10.29
N VAL A 162 -12.26 -21.13 -8.98
CA VAL A 162 -13.31 -21.39 -7.99
C VAL A 162 -13.69 -20.09 -7.28
N VAL A 163 -14.98 -19.94 -6.98
CA VAL A 163 -15.48 -18.87 -6.13
C VAL A 163 -15.34 -19.27 -4.67
N ARG A 164 -14.61 -18.47 -3.89
CA ARG A 164 -14.39 -18.67 -2.44
C ARG A 164 -14.81 -17.44 -1.64
N ALA A 165 -14.89 -17.58 -0.32
CA ALA A 165 -15.05 -16.43 0.57
C ALA A 165 -13.85 -15.49 0.46
N ALA A 166 -14.10 -14.18 0.63
CA ALA A 166 -13.05 -13.18 0.72
C ALA A 166 -12.15 -13.44 1.93
N GLN A 167 -10.87 -13.17 1.75
CA GLN A 167 -9.85 -13.26 2.79
C GLN A 167 -9.19 -11.90 2.96
N PRO A 168 -8.53 -11.61 4.10
CA PRO A 168 -7.80 -10.36 4.30
C PRO A 168 -6.83 -10.05 3.15
N ALA A 169 -6.18 -11.08 2.59
CA ALA A 169 -5.26 -10.95 1.46
C ALA A 169 -5.90 -10.48 0.14
N ASP A 170 -7.22 -10.51 0.02
CA ASP A 170 -7.95 -9.99 -1.14
C ASP A 170 -8.24 -8.47 -1.04
N VAL A 171 -7.96 -7.87 0.12
CA VAL A 171 -8.23 -6.46 0.41
C VAL A 171 -6.93 -5.67 0.38
N ALA A 172 -6.93 -4.55 -0.34
CA ALA A 172 -5.82 -3.61 -0.38
C ALA A 172 -6.32 -2.20 -0.04
N ILE A 173 -5.63 -1.51 0.87
CA ILE A 173 -5.86 -0.11 1.18
C ILE A 173 -4.70 0.70 0.58
N LEU A 174 -5.03 1.63 -0.32
CA LEU A 174 -4.06 2.44 -1.04
C LEU A 174 -4.07 3.86 -0.50
N PHE A 175 -2.90 4.32 -0.07
CA PHE A 175 -2.70 5.69 0.41
C PHE A 175 -1.87 6.49 -0.60
N ARG A 176 -2.14 7.80 -0.68
CA ARG A 176 -1.33 8.72 -1.49
C ARG A 176 0.00 9.04 -0.80
N SER A 177 -0.04 9.35 0.49
CA SER A 177 1.12 9.50 1.37
C SER A 177 0.98 8.54 2.54
N ARG A 178 2.08 8.33 3.28
CA ARG A 178 2.09 7.41 4.42
C ARG A 178 1.71 8.09 5.74
N ASP A 179 1.28 9.35 5.72
CA ASP A 179 1.17 10.14 6.96
C ASP A 179 0.10 9.60 7.91
N SER A 180 -0.91 8.91 7.36
CA SER A 180 -2.06 8.39 8.11
C SER A 180 -2.16 6.87 8.16
N HIS A 181 -1.14 6.11 7.74
CA HIS A 181 -1.27 4.64 7.64
C HIS A 181 -1.39 3.95 9.01
N ARG A 182 -0.77 4.51 10.05
CA ARG A 182 -0.76 3.93 11.40
C ARG A 182 -2.16 3.88 12.00
N GLU A 183 -2.97 4.91 11.81
CA GLU A 183 -4.35 4.95 12.29
C GLU A 183 -5.21 3.84 11.67
N PHE A 184 -4.93 3.46 10.43
CA PHE A 184 -5.62 2.36 9.74
C PHE A 184 -5.10 1.00 10.20
N GLU A 185 -3.80 0.86 10.45
CA GLU A 185 -3.24 -0.34 11.07
C GLU A 185 -3.86 -0.58 12.46
N ASP A 186 -3.87 0.44 13.32
CA ASP A 186 -4.47 0.37 14.67
C ASP A 186 -5.97 0.01 14.60
N ALA A 187 -6.71 0.58 13.65
CA ALA A 187 -8.14 0.29 13.49
C ALA A 187 -8.39 -1.16 13.05
N LEU A 188 -7.58 -1.67 12.12
CA LEU A 188 -7.67 -3.05 11.64
C LEU A 188 -7.21 -4.05 12.70
N ASP A 189 -6.17 -3.74 13.46
CA ASP A 189 -5.69 -4.57 14.58
C ASP A 189 -6.74 -4.69 15.68
N ARG A 190 -7.39 -3.58 16.07
CA ARG A 190 -8.52 -3.59 17.00
C ARG A 190 -9.72 -4.39 16.50
N ALA A 191 -9.90 -4.49 15.19
CA ALA A 191 -10.92 -5.33 14.56
C ALA A 191 -10.48 -6.79 14.38
N GLY A 192 -9.26 -7.16 14.78
CA GLY A 192 -8.70 -8.50 14.62
C GLY A 192 -8.37 -8.88 13.18
N ILE A 193 -8.17 -7.89 12.29
CA ILE A 193 -7.86 -8.11 10.88
C ILE A 193 -6.34 -8.07 10.68
N PRO A 194 -5.71 -9.16 10.20
CA PRO A 194 -4.28 -9.17 9.97
C PRO A 194 -3.90 -8.22 8.83
N THR A 195 -2.89 -7.38 9.07
CA THR A 195 -2.39 -6.40 8.11
C THR A 195 -0.94 -6.66 7.73
N TYR A 196 -0.54 -6.16 6.57
CA TYR A 196 0.84 -6.14 6.14
C TYR A 196 1.14 -4.82 5.45
N VAL A 197 2.10 -4.06 5.99
CA VAL A 197 2.54 -2.80 5.40
C VAL A 197 3.79 -3.01 4.57
N TYR A 198 3.63 -2.87 3.26
CA TYR A 198 4.74 -2.96 2.32
C TYR A 198 5.73 -1.80 2.55
N LYS A 199 7.02 -2.14 2.68
CA LYS A 199 8.14 -1.21 2.94
C LYS A 199 7.95 -0.35 4.22
N GLY A 200 7.64 -1.00 5.34
CA GLY A 200 7.51 -0.33 6.64
C GLY A 200 8.73 0.53 6.99
N LEU A 201 8.50 1.83 7.18
CA LEU A 201 9.37 2.68 8.01
C LEU A 201 9.03 2.37 9.46
N GLY A 202 10.05 2.28 10.30
CA GLY A 202 9.91 1.82 11.68
C GLY A 202 10.93 0.77 12.06
N PHE A 203 11.82 0.33 11.15
CA PHE A 203 12.94 -0.54 11.53
C PHE A 203 13.71 0.04 12.72
N PHE A 204 14.12 1.30 12.67
CA PHE A 204 14.80 1.92 13.81
C PHE A 204 13.88 2.25 14.98
N GLU A 205 12.56 2.30 14.81
CA GLU A 205 11.62 2.55 15.91
C GLU A 205 11.20 1.25 16.60
N ALA A 206 11.42 0.11 15.95
CA ALA A 206 11.14 -1.20 16.52
C ALA A 206 11.93 -1.38 17.80
N ASP A 207 11.23 -1.96 18.74
CA ASP A 207 11.62 -2.08 20.11
C ASP A 207 12.94 -2.86 20.27
N GLU A 208 13.07 -3.96 19.57
CA GLU A 208 14.27 -4.81 19.53
C GLU A 208 15.44 -4.11 18.83
N ILE A 209 15.15 -3.24 17.85
CA ILE A 209 16.18 -2.49 17.13
C ILE A 209 16.71 -1.35 18.02
N GLN A 210 15.86 -0.70 18.80
CA GLN A 210 16.29 0.27 19.81
C GLN A 210 17.23 -0.37 20.85
N ASP A 211 16.88 -1.56 21.34
CA ASP A 211 17.74 -2.31 22.26
C ASP A 211 19.10 -2.67 21.62
N ALA A 212 19.10 -3.17 20.38
CA ALA A 212 20.33 -3.47 19.65
C ALA A 212 21.19 -2.21 19.41
N VAL A 213 20.56 -1.08 19.06
CA VAL A 213 21.23 0.22 18.89
C VAL A 213 21.81 0.72 20.22
N ALA A 214 21.13 0.50 21.35
CA ALA A 214 21.65 0.86 22.67
C ALA A 214 22.96 0.13 22.98
N VAL A 215 23.02 -1.19 22.72
CA VAL A 215 24.25 -1.99 22.87
C VAL A 215 25.36 -1.46 21.96
N LEU A 216 25.10 -1.29 20.66
CA LEU A 216 26.10 -0.83 19.71
C LEU A 216 26.64 0.57 20.06
N ARG A 217 25.76 1.47 20.51
CA ARG A 217 26.16 2.81 20.96
C ARG A 217 27.02 2.73 22.20
N TYR A 218 26.66 1.92 23.19
CA TYR A 218 27.47 1.71 24.38
C TYR A 218 28.85 1.15 24.03
N LEU A 219 28.93 0.09 23.22
CA LEU A 219 30.21 -0.50 22.80
C LEU A 219 31.11 0.48 22.04
N ALA A 220 30.51 1.43 21.30
CA ALA A 220 31.26 2.47 20.59
C ALA A 220 31.83 3.56 21.51
N ASP A 221 31.26 3.76 22.71
CA ASP A 221 31.78 4.69 23.72
C ASP A 221 31.36 4.23 25.14
N PRO A 222 32.07 3.24 25.71
CA PRO A 222 31.68 2.62 26.99
C PRO A 222 31.82 3.55 28.19
N LEU A 223 32.59 4.65 28.04
CA LEU A 223 32.81 5.63 29.10
C LEU A 223 31.69 6.67 29.18
N SER A 224 30.75 6.68 28.24
CA SER A 224 29.62 7.62 28.23
C SER A 224 28.54 7.21 29.25
N PRO A 225 28.28 8.02 30.29
CA PRO A 225 27.25 7.70 31.29
C PRO A 225 25.85 7.61 30.68
N LEU A 226 25.55 8.43 29.66
CA LEU A 226 24.26 8.41 28.98
C LEU A 226 24.04 7.12 28.19
N ARG A 227 25.08 6.61 27.53
CA ARG A 227 24.99 5.36 26.77
C ARG A 227 24.91 4.15 27.70
N ALA A 228 25.66 4.18 28.81
CA ALA A 228 25.53 3.20 29.88
C ALA A 228 24.10 3.20 30.45
N ALA A 229 23.53 4.37 30.77
CA ALA A 229 22.15 4.50 31.23
C ALA A 229 21.15 3.88 30.24
N THR A 230 21.32 4.16 28.94
CA THR A 230 20.44 3.65 27.88
C THR A 230 20.50 2.13 27.79
N LEU A 231 21.69 1.54 27.89
CA LEU A 231 21.88 0.09 27.91
C LEU A 231 21.27 -0.55 29.16
N LEU A 232 21.55 0.00 30.34
CA LEU A 232 21.04 -0.52 31.62
C LEU A 232 19.51 -0.47 31.71
N ARG A 233 18.88 0.57 31.12
CA ARG A 233 17.42 0.72 31.01
C ARG A 233 16.78 -0.18 29.95
N SER A 234 17.56 -0.66 28.98
CA SER A 234 17.05 -1.44 27.83
C SER A 234 16.36 -2.73 28.28
N ARG A 235 15.56 -3.36 27.42
CA ARG A 235 14.93 -4.66 27.74
C ARG A 235 15.92 -5.81 27.95
N LEU A 236 17.17 -5.61 27.57
CA LEU A 236 18.23 -6.60 27.75
C LEU A 236 18.72 -6.66 29.21
N VAL A 237 18.73 -5.52 29.91
CA VAL A 237 19.22 -5.42 31.30
C VAL A 237 18.08 -5.15 32.28
N ARG A 238 17.18 -4.21 31.96
CA ARG A 238 15.94 -3.90 32.71
C ARG A 238 16.14 -3.30 34.10
N LEU A 239 17.21 -2.53 34.33
CA LEU A 239 17.32 -1.74 35.56
C LEU A 239 16.26 -0.64 35.62
N SER A 240 15.71 -0.45 36.81
CA SER A 240 14.73 0.60 37.08
C SER A 240 15.34 2.00 36.97
N ASP A 241 14.49 3.00 36.75
CA ASP A 241 14.92 4.41 36.76
C ASP A 241 15.50 4.83 38.11
N GLY A 242 15.02 4.23 39.21
CA GLY A 242 15.56 4.44 40.56
C GLY A 242 16.97 3.88 40.72
N ALA A 243 17.23 2.69 40.20
CA ALA A 243 18.57 2.09 40.20
C ALA A 243 19.55 2.86 39.32
N ILE A 244 19.13 3.28 38.13
CA ILE A 244 19.94 4.13 37.25
C ILE A 244 20.29 5.44 37.95
N ALA A 245 19.32 6.07 38.62
CA ALA A 245 19.57 7.29 39.38
C ALA A 245 20.55 7.07 40.55
N SER A 246 20.48 5.92 41.22
CA SER A 246 21.37 5.57 42.34
C SER A 246 22.80 5.25 41.90
N LEU A 247 22.97 4.68 40.71
CA LEU A 247 24.27 4.38 40.11
C LEU A 247 24.90 5.59 39.40
N ALA A 248 24.14 6.64 39.12
CA ALA A 248 24.66 7.87 38.54
C ALA A 248 25.52 8.65 39.56
N PRO A 249 26.60 9.33 39.13
CA PRO A 249 27.05 9.50 37.74
C PRO A 249 27.91 8.35 37.21
N ASP A 250 28.28 7.38 38.04
CA ASP A 250 29.29 6.36 37.77
C ASP A 250 28.78 5.14 36.99
N LEU A 251 27.69 5.30 36.23
CA LEU A 251 27.02 4.23 35.45
C LEU A 251 27.98 3.48 34.51
N ALA A 252 28.92 4.19 33.88
CA ALA A 252 29.92 3.56 33.03
C ALA A 252 30.87 2.66 33.85
N GLN A 253 31.29 3.12 35.04
CA GLN A 253 32.14 2.33 35.94
C GLN A 253 31.39 1.17 36.56
N ALA A 254 30.09 1.30 36.84
CA ALA A 254 29.27 0.20 37.33
C ALA A 254 29.26 -1.01 36.38
N ILE A 255 29.48 -0.81 35.08
CA ILE A 255 29.60 -1.89 34.09
C ILE A 255 31.05 -2.35 33.90
N LEU A 256 32.01 -1.42 33.91
CA LEU A 256 33.41 -1.68 33.56
C LEU A 256 34.28 -2.13 34.74
N ALA A 257 33.90 -1.80 35.97
CA ALA A 257 34.66 -2.12 37.16
C ALA A 257 34.54 -3.63 37.49
N PRO A 258 35.63 -4.25 37.96
CA PRO A 258 35.62 -5.64 38.39
C PRO A 258 34.94 -5.84 39.75
N GLU A 259 34.78 -4.76 40.53
CA GLU A 259 34.12 -4.76 41.83
C GLU A 259 32.72 -4.17 41.72
N PRO A 260 31.74 -4.70 42.49
CA PRO A 260 30.38 -4.18 42.46
C PRO A 260 30.33 -2.73 42.95
N PRO A 261 29.48 -1.87 42.36
CA PRO A 261 29.36 -0.48 42.79
C PRO A 261 28.87 -0.38 44.24
N ALA A 262 29.38 0.59 45.01
CA ALA A 262 28.98 0.77 46.41
C ALA A 262 27.46 1.01 46.59
N ALA A 263 26.80 1.54 45.57
CA ALA A 263 25.34 1.77 45.56
C ALA A 263 24.52 0.46 45.47
N LEU A 264 25.12 -0.71 45.25
CA LEU A 264 24.40 -1.98 45.08
C LEU A 264 23.57 -2.37 46.32
N GLU A 265 24.04 -1.99 47.52
CA GLU A 265 23.35 -2.23 48.79
C GLU A 265 22.08 -1.37 48.96
N THR A 266 22.02 -0.22 48.26
CA THR A 266 20.87 0.69 48.32
C THR A 266 19.83 0.41 47.23
N LEU A 267 20.12 -0.49 46.30
CA LEU A 267 19.19 -0.91 45.24
C LEU A 267 18.09 -1.83 45.79
N GLU A 268 16.94 -1.80 45.12
CA GLU A 268 15.87 -2.77 45.37
C GLU A 268 16.32 -4.20 45.04
N THR A 269 15.64 -5.19 45.61
CA THR A 269 16.05 -6.61 45.48
C THR A 269 16.04 -7.08 44.02
N GLU A 270 15.08 -6.58 43.22
CA GLU A 270 14.97 -6.91 41.79
C GLU A 270 16.16 -6.34 41.01
N ASP A 271 16.45 -5.05 41.16
CA ASP A 271 17.59 -4.39 40.50
C ASP A 271 18.94 -4.99 40.92
N ARG A 272 19.08 -5.38 42.20
CA ARG A 272 20.29 -6.04 42.71
C ARG A 272 20.50 -7.44 42.11
N SER A 273 19.43 -8.13 41.71
CA SER A 273 19.55 -9.47 41.10
C SER A 273 20.02 -9.43 39.65
N ILE A 274 19.95 -8.26 39.01
CA ILE A 274 20.32 -8.02 37.62
C ILE A 274 21.83 -7.69 37.47
N LEU A 275 22.42 -7.05 38.49
CA LEU A 275 23.82 -6.60 38.54
C LEU A 275 24.73 -7.63 39.22
#